data_AF-A0A9D4U5V7-F1
#
_entry.id   AF-A0A9D4U5V7-F1
#
_cell.length_a   1.000
_cell.length_b   1.000
_cell.length_c   1.000
_cell.angle_alpha   90.00
_cell.angle_beta   90.00
_cell.angle_gamma   90.00
#
_symmetry.space_group_name_H-M   'P 1'
#
loop_
_entity.id
_entity.type
_entity.pdbx_description
1 polymer ?
#
loop_
_entity_poly.entity_id
_entity_poly.type
_entity_poly.pdbx_seq_one_letter_code
_entity_poly.pdbx_strand_id
1 'polypeptide(L)' 'MMQSAAVSVQFCNLDAFITIRVPKRRGLLSAFMLLLQHIEFQVLNATLSTTENTSFHSIHAQIPNETNIDRDDL' A
#
# COMPACT_ATOMS: atom_id res chain seq x y z
N MET A 1 26.89 -0.53 -7.60
CA MET A 1 26.33 -0.59 -6.23
C MET A 1 24.96 -1.23 -6.30
N MET A 2 24.70 -2.27 -5.52
CA MET A 2 23.38 -2.90 -5.44
C MET A 2 22.47 -1.96 -4.63
N GLN A 3 21.44 -1.39 -5.23
CA GLN A 3 20.48 -0.58 -4.47
C GLN A 3 19.63 -1.52 -3.59
N SER A 4 19.66 -1.29 -2.28
CA SER A 4 18.86 -2.07 -1.33
C SER A 4 17.39 -1.65 -1.39
N ALA A 5 16.49 -2.61 -1.21
CA ALA A 5 15.09 -2.33 -0.97
C ALA A 5 14.91 -1.75 0.45
N ALA A 6 14.01 -0.79 0.58
CA ALA A 6 13.57 -0.24 1.86
C ALA A 6 12.05 -0.13 1.84
N VAL A 7 11.41 -0.64 2.89
CA VAL A 7 9.96 -0.58 3.09
C VAL A 7 9.71 -0.07 4.49
N SER A 8 8.82 0.91 4.64
CA SER A 8 8.32 1.37 5.92
C SER A 8 6.81 1.35 5.91
N VAL A 9 6.23 0.91 7.03
CA VAL A 9 4.78 0.93 7.26
C VAL A 9 4.55 1.61 8.60
N GLN A 10 3.69 2.62 8.62
CA GLN A 10 3.27 3.32 9.82
C GLN A 10 1.76 3.27 9.92
N PHE A 11 1.25 2.91 11.09
CA PHE A 11 -0.18 2.92 11.38
C PHE A 11 -0.54 4.09 12.30
N CYS A 12 -1.65 4.75 12.01
CA CYS A 12 -2.26 5.79 12.83
C CYS A 12 -3.77 5.50 12.89
N ASN A 13 -4.22 4.80 13.95
CA ASN A 13 -5.56 4.22 14.01
C ASN A 13 -5.84 3.32 12.80
N LEU A 14 -6.85 3.67 11.99
CA LEU A 14 -7.21 2.94 10.77
C LEU A 14 -6.35 3.34 9.57
N ASP A 15 -5.59 4.42 9.64
CA ASP A 15 -4.74 4.87 8.55
C ASP A 15 -3.41 4.10 8.53
N ALA A 16 -3.01 3.65 7.34
CA ALA A 16 -1.74 3.01 7.04
C ALA A 16 -0.97 3.84 6.01
N PHE A 17 0.24 4.25 6.37
CA PHE A 17 1.18 4.96 5.50
C PHE A 17 2.32 4.02 5.14
N ILE A 18 2.42 3.70 3.86
CA ILE A 18 3.34 2.70 3.33
C ILE A 18 4.29 3.39 2.35
N THR A 19 5.59 3.29 2.60
CA THR A 19 6.61 3.79 1.69
C THR A 19 7.49 2.64 1.23
N ILE A 20 7.66 2.52 -0.08
CA ILE A 20 8.42 1.46 -0.74
C ILE A 20 9.46 2.13 -1.63
N ARG A 21 10.73 1.81 -1.40
CA ARG A 21 11.84 2.13 -2.30
C ARG A 21 12.50 0.85 -2.73
N VAL A 22 12.50 0.56 -4.02
CA VAL A 22 13.06 -0.69 -4.56
C VAL A 22 13.77 -0.44 -5.89
N PRO A 23 14.73 -1.30 -6.27
CA PRO A 23 15.18 -1.36 -7.66
C PRO A 23 13.98 -1.54 -8.59
N LYS A 24 14.02 -0.89 -9.76
CA LYS A 24 12.94 -0.95 -10.75
C LYS A 24 12.67 -2.41 -11.15
N ARG A 25 11.46 -2.89 -10.83
CA ARG A 25 10.99 -4.24 -11.19
C ARG A 25 9.59 -4.15 -11.79
N ARG A 26 9.40 -4.79 -12.95
CA ARG A 26 8.08 -4.85 -13.59
C ARG A 26 7.09 -5.59 -12.69
N GLY A 27 5.86 -5.09 -12.61
CA GLY A 27 4.75 -5.73 -11.90
C GLY A 27 4.73 -5.60 -10.38
N LEU A 28 5.78 -5.03 -9.75
CA LEU A 28 5.81 -4.90 -8.28
C LEU A 28 4.63 -4.06 -7.75
N LEU A 29 4.36 -2.91 -8.38
CA LEU A 29 3.25 -2.06 -7.99
C LEU A 29 1.91 -2.80 -8.12
N SER A 30 1.68 -3.49 -9.23
CA SER A 30 0.46 -4.25 -9.45
C SER A 30 0.27 -5.36 -8.41
N ALA A 31 1.33 -6.12 -8.11
CA ALA A 31 1.30 -7.14 -7.06
C ALA A 31 1.00 -6.53 -5.69
N PHE A 32 1.55 -5.35 -5.41
CA PHE A 32 1.31 -4.64 -4.16
C PHE A 32 -0.15 -4.14 -4.05
N MET A 33 -0.70 -3.58 -5.12
CA MET A 33 -2.10 -3.12 -5.14
C MET A 33 -3.08 -4.30 -5.01
N LEU A 34 -2.79 -5.44 -5.64
CA LEU A 34 -3.57 -6.67 -5.48
C LEU A 34 -3.52 -7.19 -4.05
N LEU A 35 -2.35 -7.10 -3.39
CA LEU A 35 -2.23 -7.46 -1.98
C LEU A 35 -3.11 -6.54 -1.11
N LEU A 36 -3.02 -5.22 -1.29
CA LEU A 36 -3.85 -4.26 -0.55
C LEU A 36 -5.35 -4.54 -0.73
N GLN A 37 -5.76 -4.83 -1.97
CA GLN A 37 -7.14 -5.20 -2.26
C GLN A 37 -7.55 -6.51 -1.56
N HIS A 38 -6.67 -7.52 -1.55
CA HIS A 38 -6.94 -8.80 -0.91
C HIS A 38 -7.12 -8.69 0.61
N ILE A 39 -6.39 -7.77 1.25
CA ILE A 39 -6.53 -7.45 2.68
C ILE A 39 -7.53 -6.33 2.95
N GLU A 40 -8.30 -5.95 1.93
CA GLU A 40 -9.38 -4.94 1.99
C GLU A 40 -8.92 -3.53 2.40
N PHE A 41 -7.63 -3.20 2.26
CA PHE A 41 -7.15 -1.85 2.51
C PHE A 41 -7.69 -0.90 1.43
N GLN A 42 -8.42 0.12 1.85
CA GLN A 42 -8.89 1.18 0.95
C GLN A 42 -7.75 2.16 0.69
N VAL A 43 -7.23 2.20 -0.53
CA VAL A 43 -6.21 3.18 -0.91
C VAL A 43 -6.85 4.56 -1.05
N LEU A 44 -6.46 5.49 -0.19
CA LEU A 44 -6.97 6.87 -0.18
C LEU A 44 -6.11 7.80 -1.05
N ASN A 45 -4.79 7.60 -1.03
CA ASN A 45 -3.86 8.37 -1.84
C ASN A 45 -2.63 7.53 -2.19
N ALA A 46 -2.06 7.75 -3.37
CA ALA A 46 -0.82 7.12 -3.80
C ALA A 46 0.02 8.10 -4.61
N THR A 47 1.28 8.26 -4.23
CA THR A 47 2.31 8.95 -5.00
C THR A 47 3.31 7.93 -5.52
N LEU A 48 3.52 7.93 -6.83
CA LEU A 48 4.40 7.01 -7.52
C LEU A 48 5.46 7.82 -8.26
N SER A 49 6.73 7.53 -7.99
CA SER A 49 7.86 8.12 -8.70
C SER A 49 8.80 7.01 -9.14
N THR A 50 9.32 7.11 -10.35
CA THR A 50 10.27 6.12 -10.88
C THR A 50 11.42 6.85 -11.54
N THR A 51 12.63 6.46 -11.18
CA THR A 51 13.86 6.87 -11.84
C THR A 51 14.31 5.76 -12.80
N GLU A 52 15.48 5.94 -13.42
CA GLU A 52 16.07 4.92 -14.30
C GLU A 52 16.18 3.55 -13.61
N ASN A 53 16.62 3.55 -12.34
CA ASN A 53 17.01 2.34 -11.62
C ASN A 53 16.13 2.03 -10.41
N THR A 54 15.25 2.93 -9.99
CA THR A 54 14.55 2.83 -8.71
C THR A 54 13.07 3.19 -8.88
N SER A 55 12.20 2.48 -8.18
CA SER A 55 10.80 2.87 -7.98
C SER A 55 10.58 3.28 -6.54
N PHE A 56 9.84 4.37 -6.36
CA PHE A 56 9.42 4.92 -5.08
C PHE A 56 7.90 5.01 -5.06
N HIS A 57 7.27 4.34 -4.11
CA HIS A 57 5.82 4.36 -3.92
C HIS A 57 5.53 4.83 -2.50
N SER A 58 4.66 5.84 -2.37
CA SER A 58 4.12 6.30 -1.09
C SER A 58 2.61 6.15 -1.14
N ILE A 59 2.06 5.31 -0.28
CA ILE A 59 0.65 4.91 -0.31
C ILE A 59 0.05 5.19 1.06
N HIS A 60 -1.03 5.95 1.07
CA HIS A 60 -1.90 6.13 2.22
C HIS A 60 -3.15 5.29 1.97
N ALA A 61 -3.38 4.34 2.86
CA ALA A 61 -4.53 3.45 2.83
C ALA A 61 -5.24 3.46 4.18
N GLN A 62 -6.48 2.97 4.21
CA GLN A 62 -7.27 2.84 5.41
C GLN A 62 -7.73 1.39 5.57
N ILE A 63 -7.62 0.87 6.79
CA ILE A 63 -8.12 -0.43 7.19
C ILE A 63 -9.65 -0.32 7.31
N PRO A 64 -10.43 -1.30 6.80
CA PRO A 64 -11.87 -1.33 7.01
C PRO A 64 -12.19 -1.24 8.51
N ASN A 65 -13.08 -0.32 8.87
CA ASN A 65 -13.65 -0.32 10.21
C ASN A 65 -14.74 -1.40 10.23
N GLU A 66 -14.66 -2.39 11.12
CA GLU A 66 -15.65 -3.49 11.23
C GLU A 66 -17.06 -3.02 11.65
N THR A 67 -17.37 -1.73 11.61
CA THR A 67 -18.64 -1.14 12.03
C THR A 67 -19.82 -1.28 11.05
N ASN A 68 -19.67 -1.97 9.91
CA ASN A 68 -20.78 -2.27 8.99
C ASN A 68 -21.11 -3.77 8.95
N ILE A 69 -21.29 -4.39 10.11
CA ILE A 69 -22.21 -5.54 10.18
C ILE A 69 -23.61 -4.95 10.24
N ASP A 70 -24.17 -4.62 9.08
CA ASP A 70 -25.61 -4.40 8.96
C ASP A 70 -26.31 -5.69 9.41
N ARG A 71 -26.92 -5.61 10.59
CA ARG A 71 -27.76 -6.66 11.17
C ARG A 71 -29.14 -6.65 10.49
N ASP A 72 -29.18 -6.93 9.19
CA ASP A 72 -30.44 -6.96 8.43
C ASP A 72 -30.97 -8.39 8.17
N ASP A 73 -30.44 -9.40 8.89
CA ASP A 73 -30.92 -10.79 8.85
C ASP A 73 -31.50 -11.31 10.21
N LEU A 74 -32.20 -10.47 10.98
CA LEU A 74 -32.99 -10.89 12.16
C LEU A 74 -34.48 -10.55 12.04
#